data_AF-A0A974XFA1-F1
#
_entry.id   AF-A0A974XFA1-F1
#
_cell.length_a   1.000
_cell.length_b   1.000
_cell.length_c   1.000
_cell.angle_alpha   90.00
_cell.angle_beta   90.00
_cell.angle_gamma   90.00
#
_symmetry.space_group_name_H-M   'P 1'
#
loop_
_entity.id
_entity.type
_entity.pdbx_description
1 polymer ?
#
loop_
_entity_poly.entity_id
_entity_poly.type
_entity_poly.pdbx_seq_one_letter_code
_entity_poly.pdbx_strand_id
1 'polypeptide(L)'
;MEMQEVIIWALILFGAAMIVIGIMDYTKKMKDENPEFDNPRIKQLQMNQSLVDAASGVLYVLLGYMGISSRLDLQLVYALVFGFAIIKKIIDTMIKSKVNRLIDEE
;
A
#
# COMPACT_ATOMS: atom_id res chain seq x y z
N MET A 1 5.70 24.59 15.27
CA MET A 1 5.75 23.21 14.74
C MET A 1 6.85 23.18 13.72
N GLU A 2 7.89 22.38 13.98
CA GLU A 2 9.04 22.29 13.10
C GLU A 2 8.66 21.54 11.82
N MET A 3 9.27 21.88 10.67
CA MET A 3 8.90 21.30 9.36
C MET A 3 8.96 19.76 9.36
N GLN A 4 9.84 19.18 10.17
CA GLN A 4 9.99 17.72 10.33
C GLN A 4 8.75 17.08 10.95
N GLU A 5 8.16 17.70 11.98
CA GLU A 5 6.94 17.22 12.63
C GLU A 5 5.76 17.22 11.66
N VAL A 6 5.65 18.25 10.81
CA VAL A 6 4.61 18.34 9.77
C VAL A 6 4.69 17.17 8.81
N ILE A 7 5.90 16.82 8.37
CA ILE A 7 6.12 15.70 7.45
C ILE A 7 5.77 14.36 8.11
N ILE A 8 6.11 14.18 9.38
CA ILE A 8 5.76 12.96 10.12
C ILE A 8 4.25 12.82 10.27
N TRP A 9 3.55 13.90 10.64
CA TRP A 9 2.09 13.88 10.73
C TRP A 9 1.43 13.61 9.37
N ALA A 10 1.97 14.18 8.28
CA ALA A 10 1.51 13.88 6.93
C ALA A 10 1.71 12.40 6.56
N LEU A 11 2.83 11.79 6.95
CA LEU A 11 3.11 10.36 6.77
C LEU A 11 2.10 9.47 7.50
N ILE A 12 1.77 9.81 8.75
CA ILE A 12 0.78 9.07 9.53
C ILE A 12 -0.60 9.19 8.88
N LEU A 13 -1.00 10.41 8.50
CA LEU A 13 -2.29 10.66 7.86
C LEU A 13 -2.41 9.92 6.52
N PHE A 14 -1.35 9.95 5.72
CA PHE A 14 -1.25 9.21 4.46
C PHE A 14 -1.34 7.70 4.68
N GLY A 15 -0.61 7.17 5.67
CA GLY A 15 -0.66 5.76 6.02
C GLY A 15 -2.06 5.32 6.45
N ALA A 16 -2.71 6.09 7.32
CA ALA A 16 -4.09 5.84 7.75
C ALA A 16 -5.08 5.85 6.57
N ALA A 17 -4.95 6.80 5.65
CA ALA A 17 -5.77 6.86 4.45
C ALA A 17 -5.58 5.61 3.56
N MET A 18 -4.34 5.14 3.37
CA MET A 18 -4.09 3.92 2.59
C MET A 18 -4.67 2.66 3.25
N ILE A 19 -4.66 2.57 4.58
CA ILE A 19 -5.31 1.46 5.30
C ILE A 19 -6.81 1.42 4.95
N VAL A 20 -7.48 2.57 5.05
CA VAL A 20 -8.92 2.68 4.75
C VAL A 20 -9.19 2.30 3.31
N ILE A 21 -8.44 2.85 2.35
CA ILE A 21 -8.60 2.56 0.91
C ILE A 21 -8.36 1.07 0.64
N GLY A 22 -7.29 0.48 1.17
CA GLY A 22 -6.98 -0.94 0.97
C GLY A 22 -8.06 -1.87 1.50
N ILE A 23 -8.62 -1.58 2.68
CA ILE A 23 -9.74 -2.35 3.26
C ILE A 23 -11.02 -2.17 2.42
N MET A 24 -11.32 -0.94 2.00
CA MET A 24 -12.49 -0.67 1.15
C MET A 24 -12.40 -1.41 -0.18
N ASP A 25 -11.25 -1.37 -0.85
CA ASP A 25 -11.04 -2.09 -2.10
C ASP A 25 -11.09 -3.60 -1.92
N TYR A 26 -10.51 -4.13 -0.84
CA TYR A 26 -10.58 -5.55 -0.52
C TYR A 26 -12.02 -6.01 -0.31
N THR A 27 -12.79 -5.29 0.50
CA THR A 27 -14.19 -5.62 0.78
C THR A 27 -15.08 -5.47 -0.45
N LYS A 28 -14.83 -4.47 -1.30
CA LYS A 28 -15.52 -4.29 -2.57
C LYS A 28 -15.25 -5.48 -3.50
N LYS A 29 -13.99 -5.85 -3.71
CA LYS A 29 -13.58 -6.99 -4.56
C LYS A 29 -14.06 -8.34 -4.03
N MET A 30 -14.23 -8.48 -2.71
CA MET A 30 -14.78 -9.69 -2.10
C MET A 30 -16.29 -9.83 -2.39
N LYS A 31 -17.02 -8.72 -2.43
CA LYS A 31 -18.47 -8.66 -2.71
C LYS A 31 -18.82 -8.58 -4.19
N ASP A 32 -17.87 -8.23 -5.05
CA ASP A 32 -18.08 -8.15 -6.49
C ASP A 32 -18.22 -9.56 -7.09
N GLU A 33 -19.43 -9.86 -7.58
CA GLU A 33 -19.79 -10.98 -8.47
C GLU A 33 -19.70 -10.54 -9.95
N ASN A 34 -18.84 -9.57 -10.24
CA ASN A 34 -18.71 -8.99 -11.58
C ASN A 34 -18.11 -10.03 -12.56
N PRO A 35 -18.82 -10.41 -13.64
CA PRO A 35 -18.39 -11.46 -14.56
C PRO A 35 -17.13 -11.11 -15.38
N GLU A 36 -16.71 -9.84 -15.42
CA GLU A 36 -15.44 -9.41 -16.05
C GLU A 36 -14.18 -9.96 -15.36
N PHE A 37 -14.28 -10.52 -14.15
CA PHE A 37 -13.18 -11.14 -13.41
C PHE A 37 -13.46 -12.58 -13.00
N ASP A 38 -14.16 -13.34 -13.85
CA ASP A 38 -14.41 -14.78 -13.64
C ASP A 38 -13.12 -15.61 -13.58
N ASN A 39 -11.97 -15.04 -13.98
CA ASN A 39 -10.67 -15.67 -13.77
C ASN A 39 -10.23 -15.54 -12.29
N PRO A 40 -10.27 -16.64 -11.51
CA PRO A 40 -10.01 -16.60 -10.07
C PRO A 40 -8.60 -16.13 -9.74
N ARG A 41 -7.64 -16.25 -10.68
CA ARG A 41 -6.26 -15.78 -10.49
C ARG A 41 -6.17 -14.25 -10.52
N ILE A 42 -6.94 -13.58 -11.38
CA ILE A 42 -6.95 -12.11 -11.47
C ILE A 42 -7.61 -11.53 -10.22
N LYS A 43 -8.75 -12.09 -9.79
CA LYS A 43 -9.42 -11.70 -8.55
C LYS A 43 -8.49 -11.86 -7.33
N GLN A 44 -7.77 -12.97 -7.23
CA GLN A 44 -6.80 -13.20 -6.17
C GLN A 44 -5.63 -12.19 -6.20
N LEU A 45 -5.08 -11.90 -7.39
CA LEU A 45 -4.01 -10.90 -7.55
C LEU A 45 -4.48 -9.51 -7.11
N GLN A 46 -5.69 -9.10 -7.49
CA GLN A 46 -6.26 -7.82 -7.11
C GLN A 46 -6.57 -7.72 -5.61
N MET A 47 -7.00 -8.82 -4.97
CA MET A 47 -7.18 -8.88 -3.51
C MET A 47 -5.84 -8.79 -2.78
N ASN A 48 -4.81 -9.48 -3.27
CA ASN A 48 -3.45 -9.40 -2.74
C ASN A 48 -2.91 -7.97 -2.83
N GLN A 49 -3.18 -7.27 -3.94
CA GLN A 49 -2.78 -5.87 -4.09
C GLN A 49 -3.43 -4.96 -3.02
N SER A 50 -4.73 -5.11 -2.78
CA SER A 50 -5.42 -4.35 -1.73
C SER A 50 -4.89 -4.65 -0.32
N LEU A 51 -4.47 -5.89 -0.05
CA LEU A 51 -3.78 -6.24 1.20
C LEU A 51 -2.39 -5.61 1.30
N VAL A 52 -1.63 -5.58 0.19
CA VAL A 52 -0.32 -4.89 0.14
C VAL A 52 -0.48 -3.39 0.39
N ASP A 53 -1.52 -2.75 -0.15
CA ASP A 53 -1.83 -1.35 0.10
C ASP A 53 -2.16 -1.08 1.58
N ALA A 54 -2.99 -1.93 2.19
CA ALA A 54 -3.32 -1.81 3.60
C ALA A 54 -2.08 -2.01 4.49
N ALA A 55 -1.29 -3.05 4.23
CA ALA A 55 -0.05 -3.32 4.97
C ALA A 55 0.98 -2.19 4.81
N SER A 56 1.07 -1.62 3.60
CA SER A 56 1.89 -0.43 3.32
C SER A 56 1.45 0.77 4.17
N GLY A 57 0.13 0.96 4.30
CA GLY A 57 -0.43 2.02 5.16
C GLY A 57 -0.05 1.84 6.63
N VAL A 58 -0.15 0.61 7.15
CA VAL A 58 0.29 0.27 8.51
C VAL A 58 1.76 0.59 8.71
N LEU A 59 2.62 0.25 7.75
CA LEU A 59 4.04 0.54 7.83
C LEU A 59 4.31 2.05 7.91
N TYR A 60 3.65 2.87 7.09
CA TYR A 60 3.81 4.33 7.15
C TYR A 60 3.36 4.93 8.49
N VAL A 61 2.25 4.43 9.05
CA VAL A 61 1.79 4.84 10.39
C VAL A 61 2.81 4.47 11.46
N LEU A 62 3.36 3.25 11.42
CA LEU A 62 4.36 2.79 12.38
C LEU A 62 5.65 3.60 12.29
N LEU A 63 6.16 3.85 11.08
CA LEU A 63 7.36 4.66 10.85
C LEU A 63 7.15 6.10 11.31
N GLY A 64 5.98 6.69 11.03
CA GLY A 64 5.62 8.01 11.51
C GLY A 64 5.57 8.07 13.04
N TYR A 65 4.91 7.09 13.69
CA TYR A 65 4.86 7.00 15.15
C TYR A 65 6.26 6.83 15.78
N MET A 66 7.13 6.03 15.18
CA MET A 66 8.52 5.87 15.62
C MET A 66 9.32 7.18 15.49
N GLY A 67 9.03 7.98 14.45
CA GLY A 67 9.58 9.32 14.27
C GLY A 67 9.13 10.30 15.37
N ILE A 68 7.84 10.30 15.74
CA ILE A 68 7.33 11.16 16.84
C ILE A 68 7.90 10.73 18.19
N SER A 69 7.97 9.42 18.45
CA SER A 69 8.45 8.90 19.74
C SER A 69 9.97 8.98 19.92
N SER A 70 10.69 9.63 18.99
CA SER A 70 12.15 9.75 18.95
C SER A 70 12.88 8.41 19.07
N ARG A 71 12.22 7.31 18.69
CA ARG A 71 12.79 5.95 18.75
C ARG A 71 13.71 5.67 17.57
N LEU A 72 13.57 6.44 16.49
CA LEU A 72 14.39 6.35 15.28
C LEU A 72 14.83 7.75 14.86
N ASP A 73 16.03 7.83 14.29
CA ASP A 73 16.50 9.03 13.61
C ASP A 73 15.58 9.33 12.42
N LEU A 74 15.17 10.59 12.28
CA LEU A 74 14.36 11.10 11.18
C LEU A 74 14.98 10.76 9.81
N GLN A 75 16.30 10.82 9.67
CA GLN A 75 16.97 10.45 8.42
C GLN A 75 16.73 8.99 8.07
N LEU A 76 16.77 8.11 9.07
CA LEU A 76 16.49 6.69 8.92
C LEU A 76 15.02 6.44 8.60
N VAL A 77 14.09 7.18 9.23
CA VAL A 77 12.66 7.13 8.89
C VAL A 77 12.44 7.50 7.42
N TYR A 78 13.03 8.59 6.94
CA TYR A 78 12.93 8.99 5.53
C TYR A 78 13.53 7.95 4.58
N ALA A 79 14.69 7.38 4.92
CA ALA A 79 15.31 6.34 4.12
C ALA A 79 14.44 5.07 4.04
N LEU A 80 13.82 4.67 5.15
CA LEU A 80 12.91 3.52 5.22
C LEU A 80 11.63 3.77 4.42
N VAL A 81 11.02 4.95 4.57
CA VAL A 81 9.84 5.37 3.81
C VAL A 81 10.14 5.33 2.31
N PHE A 82 11.28 5.88 1.89
CA PHE A 82 11.70 5.91 0.50
C PHE A 82 11.99 4.50 -0.06
N GLY A 83 12.78 3.69 0.66
CA GLY A 83 13.08 2.33 0.27
C GLY A 83 11.82 1.47 0.13
N PHE A 84 10.87 1.64 1.05
CA PHE A 84 9.59 0.95 0.97
C PHE A 84 8.72 1.42 -0.20
N ALA A 85 8.71 2.72 -0.52
CA ALA A 85 7.99 3.24 -1.69
C ALA A 85 8.52 2.62 -3.00
N ILE A 86 9.84 2.42 -3.11
CA ILE A 86 10.44 1.71 -4.26
C ILE A 86 9.97 0.27 -4.32
N ILE A 87 10.03 -0.47 -3.20
CA ILE A 87 9.60 -1.87 -3.14
C ILE A 87 8.13 -2.00 -3.54
N LYS A 88 7.26 -1.15 -3.00
CA LYS A 88 5.84 -1.09 -3.37
C LYS A 88 5.67 -0.87 -4.87
N LYS A 89 6.39 0.08 -5.45
CA LYS A 89 6.33 0.37 -6.89
C LYS A 89 6.73 -0.83 -7.76
N ILE A 90 7.74 -1.59 -7.33
CA ILE A 90 8.17 -2.82 -8.01
C ILE A 90 7.06 -3.86 -7.96
N ILE A 91 6.49 -4.11 -6.77
CA ILE A 91 5.39 -5.07 -6.58
C ILE A 91 4.18 -4.69 -7.44
N ASP A 92 3.76 -3.42 -7.42
CA ASP A 92 2.65 -2.92 -8.23
C ASP A 92 2.87 -3.15 -9.74
N THR A 93 4.11 -2.90 -10.20
CA THR A 93 4.47 -3.09 -11.61
C THR A 93 4.46 -4.57 -11.98
N MET A 94 4.96 -5.45 -11.11
CA MET A 94 4.92 -6.90 -11.30
C MET A 94 3.48 -7.43 -11.34
N ILE A 95 2.61 -6.99 -10.43
CA ILE A 95 1.20 -7.39 -10.40
C ILE A 95 0.49 -6.93 -11.67
N LYS A 96 0.63 -5.66 -12.06
CA LYS A 96 0.03 -5.12 -13.29
C LYS A 96 0.50 -5.88 -14.54
N SER A 97 1.80 -6.13 -14.64
CA SER A 97 2.37 -6.90 -15.76
C SER A 97 1.79 -8.31 -15.83
N LYS A 98 1.64 -8.98 -14.68
CA LYS A 98 1.07 -10.32 -14.60
C LYS A 98 -0.43 -10.34 -14.91
N VAL A 99 -1.18 -9.32 -14.48
CA VAL A 99 -2.61 -9.18 -14.80
C VAL A 99 -2.80 -8.98 -16.30
N ASN A 100 -2.08 -8.05 -16.92
CA ASN A 100 -2.19 -7.82 -18.37
C ASN A 100 -1.87 -9.08 -19.18
N ARG A 101 -0.80 -9.78 -18.82
CA ARG A 101 -0.44 -11.03 -19.50
C ARG A 101 -1.53 -12.11 -19.37
N LEU A 102 -2.21 -12.20 -18.23
CA LEU A 102 -3.30 -13.16 -18.05
C LEU A 102 -4.56 -12.79 -18.84
N ILE A 103 -4.75 -11.51 -19.15
CA ILE A 103 -5.84 -11.03 -20.01
C ILE A 103 -5.52 -11.27 -21.49
N ASP A 104 -4.25 -11.11 -21.90
CA ASP A 104 -3.81 -11.33 -23.29
C ASP A 104 -3.71 -12.83 -23.68
N GLU A 105 -3.67 -13.74 -22.70
CA GLU A 105 -3.63 -15.20 -22.91
C GLU A 105 -5.05 -15.85 -22.98
N GLU A 106 -6.12 -15.07 -22.75
CA GLU A 106 -7.54 -15.47 -22.82
C GLU A 106 -8.18 -15.07 -24.17
#